data_AF-A0A2K1P087-F1
#
_entry.id   AF-A0A2K1P087-F1
#
_cell.length_a   1.000
_cell.length_b   1.000
_cell.length_c   1.000
_cell.angle_alpha   90.00
_cell.angle_beta   90.00
_cell.angle_gamma   90.00
#
_symmetry.space_group_name_H-M   'P 1'
#
loop_
_entity.id
_entity.type
_entity.pdbx_description
1 polymer ?
#
loop_
_entity_poly.entity_id
_entity_poly.type
_entity_poly.pdbx_seq_one_letter_code
_entity_poly.pdbx_strand_id
1 'polypeptide(L)' 'MNDNKKRIVRFLIYYFFISVGILLIFYFWFTKLFWFSLVTWLFATFGVISISFFTLMNLRIDELKNESKDVDSSNKDD' A
#
# COMPACT_ATOMS: atom_id res chain seq x y z
N MET A 1 3.95 -16.36 1.05
CA MET A 1 3.59 -14.95 0.74
C MET A 1 4.88 -14.15 0.78
N ASN A 2 5.37 -13.62 -0.36
CA ASN A 2 6.66 -12.91 -0.46
C ASN A 2 6.77 -11.85 0.67
N ASP A 3 7.87 -11.83 1.41
CA ASP A 3 8.09 -10.97 2.58
C ASP A 3 7.86 -9.48 2.26
N ASN A 4 8.13 -9.07 1.02
CA ASN A 4 7.83 -7.72 0.52
C ASN A 4 6.33 -7.41 0.50
N LYS A 5 5.49 -8.35 0.06
CA LYS A 5 4.02 -8.20 0.08
C LYS A 5 3.50 -8.11 1.51
N LYS A 6 4.05 -8.93 2.42
CA LYS A 6 3.68 -8.92 3.84
C LYS A 6 4.07 -7.60 4.52
N ARG A 7 5.22 -7.02 4.16
CA ARG A 7 5.68 -5.71 4.67
C ARG A 7 4.77 -4.56 4.22
N ILE A 8 4.35 -4.55 2.96
CA ILE A 8 3.43 -3.54 2.43
C ILE A 8 2.08 -3.61 3.15
N VAL A 9 1.50 -4.80 3.33
CA VAL A 9 0.22 -4.95 4.02
C VAL A 9 0.31 -4.48 5.48
N ARG A 10 1.39 -4.82 6.20
CA ARG A 10 1.62 -4.31 7.57
C ARG A 10 1.72 -2.78 7.61
N PHE A 11 2.41 -2.18 6.64
CA PHE A 11 2.50 -0.72 6.53
C PHE A 11 1.11 -0.08 6.34
N LEU A 12 0.27 -0.65 5.47
CA LEU A 12 -1.09 -0.14 5.23
C LEU A 12 -1.94 -0.18 6.49
N ILE A 13 -1.87 -1.30 7.21
CA ILE A 13 -2.62 -1.49 8.45
C ILE A 13 -2.19 -0.46 9.50
N TYR A 14 -0.89 -0.31 9.73
CA TYR A 14 -0.37 0.68 10.68
C TYR A 14 -0.73 2.11 10.29
N TYR A 15 -0.55 2.46 9.02
CA TYR A 15 -0.91 3.78 8.50
C TYR A 15 -2.40 4.06 8.72
N PHE A 16 -3.27 3.10 8.42
CA PHE A 16 -4.71 3.23 8.60
C PHE A 16 -5.08 3.49 10.07
N PHE A 17 -4.55 2.69 11.01
CA PHE A 17 -4.85 2.86 12.43
C PHE A 17 -4.36 4.20 12.99
N ILE A 18 -3.14 4.63 12.64
CA ILE A 18 -2.61 5.93 13.05
C ILE A 18 -3.46 7.06 12.48
N SER A 19 -3.85 6.95 11.22
CA SER A 19 -4.65 7.95 10.52
C SER A 19 -6.06 8.09 11.10
N VAL A 20 -6.72 6.98 11.44
CA VAL A 20 -8.01 6.98 12.15
C VAL A 20 -7.88 7.59 13.54
N GLY A 21 -6.78 7.31 14.26
CA GLY A 21 -6.50 7.91 15.57
C GLY A 21 -6.42 9.43 15.52
N ILE A 22 -5.72 9.99 14.51
CA ILE A 22 -5.65 11.43 14.28
C ILE A 22 -7.04 12.00 13.94
N LEU A 23 -7.82 11.29 13.12
CA LEU A 23 -9.17 11.71 12.76
C LEU A 23 -10.11 11.83 13.98
N LEU A 24 -10.00 10.88 14.92
CA LEU A 24 -10.78 10.87 16.17
C LEU A 24 -10.41 12.04 17.09
N ILE A 25 -9.12 12.41 17.14
CA ILE A 25 -8.67 13.60 17.88
C ILE A 25 -9.29 14.87 17.26
N PHE A 26 -9.28 14.98 15.93
CA PHE A 26 -9.90 16.10 15.21
C PHE A 26 -11.42 16.16 15.40
N TYR A 27 -12.09 15.01 15.51
CA TYR A 27 -13.52 14.93 15.80
C TYR A 27 -13.86 15.58 17.15
N PHE A 28 -13.10 15.27 18.20
CA PHE A 28 -13.32 15.79 19.54
C PHE A 28 -12.96 17.27 19.69
N TRP A 29 -11.92 17.75 18.99
CA TRP A 29 -11.41 19.11 19.18
C TRP A 29 -12.03 20.15 18.23
N PHE A 30 -12.40 19.78 17.00
CA PHE A 30 -12.84 20.73 15.96
C PHE A 30 -13.97 20.20 15.08
N THR A 31 -15.19 20.12 15.62
CA THR A 31 -16.38 19.56 14.94
C THR A 31 -16.72 20.23 13.60
N LYS A 32 -16.46 21.55 13.45
CA LYS A 32 -16.70 22.28 12.19
C LYS A 32 -15.69 21.93 11.08
N LEU A 33 -14.43 21.68 11.45
CA LEU A 33 -13.36 21.31 10.52
C LEU A 33 -13.31 19.80 10.25
N PHE A 34 -13.93 19.01 11.12
CA PHE A 34 -13.97 17.55 11.00
C PHE A 34 -14.50 17.09 9.65
N TRP A 35 -15.61 17.67 9.16
CA TRP A 35 -16.19 17.28 7.87
C TRP A 35 -15.23 17.52 6.71
N PHE A 36 -14.53 18.66 6.70
CA PHE A 36 -13.51 18.95 5.70
C PHE A 36 -12.33 17.97 5.82
N SER A 37 -11.83 17.75 7.04
CA SER A 37 -10.77 16.78 7.32
C SER A 37 -11.14 15.35 6.91
N LEU A 38 -12.40 14.96 7.07
CA LEU A 38 -12.90 13.64 6.73
C LEU A 38 -12.91 13.42 5.22
N VAL A 39 -13.33 14.43 4.45
CA VAL A 39 -13.25 14.38 2.98
C VAL A 39 -11.80 14.31 2.53
N THR A 40 -10.92 15.16 3.05
CA THR A 40 -9.48 15.11 2.74
C THR A 40 -8.87 13.75 3.09
N TRP A 41 -9.27 13.16 4.22
CA TRP A 41 -8.82 11.85 4.65
C TRP A 41 -9.26 10.72 3.71
N LEU A 42 -10.50 10.77 3.20
CA LEU A 42 -11.00 9.84 2.18
C LEU A 42 -10.14 9.89 0.90
N PHE A 43 -9.84 11.09 0.40
CA PHE A 43 -8.98 11.23 -0.78
C PHE A 43 -7.54 10.73 -0.51
N ALA A 44 -6.97 11.06 0.64
CA ALA A 44 -5.62 10.63 1.01
C ALA A 44 -5.53 9.10 1.15
N THR A 45 -6.53 8.45 1.76
CA THR A 45 -6.58 6.99 1.91
C THR A 45 -6.71 6.29 0.56
N PHE A 46 -7.56 6.79 -0.35
CA PHE A 46 -7.62 6.29 -1.73
C PHE A 46 -6.29 6.39 -2.46
N GLY A 47 -5.57 7.51 -2.30
CA GLY A 47 -4.23 7.68 -2.89
C GLY A 47 -3.22 6.66 -2.38
N VAL A 48 -3.14 6.47 -1.05
CA VAL A 48 -2.24 5.50 -0.43
C VAL A 48 -2.58 4.07 -0.86
N ILE A 49 -3.86 3.71 -0.90
CA ILE A 49 -4.31 2.38 -1.37
C ILE A 49 -3.90 2.17 -2.83
N SER A 50 -4.07 3.17 -3.69
CA SER A 50 -3.75 3.09 -5.13
C SER A 50 -2.25 2.88 -5.36
N ILE A 51 -1.40 3.66 -4.70
CA ILE A 51 0.07 3.54 -4.79
C ILE A 51 0.54 2.18 -4.28
N SER A 52 -0.06 1.69 -3.20
CA SER A 52 0.28 0.41 -2.59
C SER A 52 -0.14 -0.77 -3.47
N PHE A 53 -1.32 -0.67 -4.10
CA PHE A 53 -1.78 -1.64 -5.09
C PHE A 53 -0.85 -1.66 -6.30
N PHE A 54 -0.45 -0.48 -6.81
CA PHE A 54 0.48 -0.38 -7.93
C PHE A 54 1.84 -0.99 -7.60
N THR A 55 2.34 -0.76 -6.39
CA THR A 55 3.60 -1.35 -5.90
C THR A 55 3.51 -2.88 -5.80
N LEU A 56 2.39 -3.42 -5.32
CA LEU A 56 2.15 -4.87 -5.30
C LEU A 56 2.06 -5.47 -6.71
N MET A 57 1.44 -4.74 -7.65
CA MET A 57 1.33 -5.16 -9.04
C MET A 57 2.70 -5.14 -9.74
N ASN A 58 3.51 -4.11 -9.49
CA ASN A 58 4.86 -3.99 -10.03
C ASN A 58 5.79 -5.09 -9.48
N LEU A 59 5.73 -5.37 -8.17
CA LEU A 59 6.45 -6.51 -7.55
C LEU A 59 6.07 -7.85 -8.17
N ARG A 60 4.80 -8.03 -8.57
CA ARG A 60 4.34 -9.26 -9.24
C ARG A 60 4.86 -9.36 -10.67
N ILE A 61 4.96 -8.23 -11.38
CA ILE A 61 5.53 -8.18 -12.74
C ILE A 61 7.04 -8.46 -12.69
N ASP A 62 7.76 -7.89 -11.72
CA ASP A 62 9.19 -8.16 -11.53
C ASP A 62 9.46 -9.61 -11.10
N GLU A 63 8.60 -10.21 -10.26
CA GLU A 63 8.65 -11.65 -9.95
C GLU A 63 8.54 -12.51 -11.23
N LEU A 64 7.53 -12.26 -12.06
CA LEU A 64 7.31 -13.01 -13.30
C LEU A 64 8.43 -12.79 -14.34
N LYS A 65 9.02 -11.60 -14.37
CA LYS A 65 10.15 -11.25 -15.25
C LYS A 65 11.46 -11.91 -14.82
N ASN A 66 11.69 -12.07 -13.52
CA ASN A 66 12.87 -12.79 -13.02
C ASN A 66 12.70 -14.31 -13.18
N GLU A 67 11.51 -14.84 -12.92
CA GLU A 67 11.22 -16.27 -13.12
C GLU A 67 11.39 -16.68 -14.60
N SER A 68 10.94 -15.85 -15.54
CA SER A 68 11.16 -16.09 -16.98
C SER A 68 12.63 -15.99 -17.43
N LYS A 69 13.45 -15.17 -16.75
CA LYS A 69 14.89 -15.07 -17.03
C LYS A 69 15.68 -16.26 -16.49
N ASP A 70 15.31 -16.78 -15.32
CA ASP A 70 15.97 -17.95 -14.75
C ASP A 70 15.70 -19.20 -15.60
N VAL A 71 14.47 -19.36 -16.12
CA VAL A 71 14.14 -20.46 -17.05
C VAL A 71 14.91 -20.37 -18.37
N ASP A 72 15.12 -19.17 -18.91
CA ASP A 72 15.86 -18.97 -20.17
C ASP A 72 17.40 -19.14 -19.99
N SER A 73 17.90 -19.01 -18.75
CA SER A 73 19.30 -19.28 -18.40
C SER A 73 19.59 -20.76 -18.17
N SER A 74 18.61 -21.53 -17.68
CA SER A 74 18.74 -22.98 -17.48
C SER A 74 18.80 -23.78 -18.79
N ASN A 75 18.37 -23.21 -19.91
CA ASN A 75 18.37 -23.86 -21.23
C ASN A 75 19.63 -23.60 -22.07
N LYS A 76 20.67 -22.96 -21.50
CA LYS A 76 21.94 -22.67 -22.20
C LYS A 76 23.14 -23.46 -21.69
N ASP A 77 22.96 -24.33 -20.71
CA ASP A 77 24.01 -25.19 -20.14
C ASP A 77 23.85 -26.68 -20.49
N ASP A 78 22.95 -27.03 -21.43
CA ASP A 78 22.87 -28.34 -22.11
C ASP A 78 23.32 -28.23 -23.57
#